data_AF-U6DVB0-F1
#
_entry.id   AF-U6DVB0-F1
#
_cell.length_a   1.000
_cell.length_b   1.000
_cell.length_c   1.000
_cell.angle_alpha   90.00
_cell.angle_beta   90.00
_cell.angle_gamma   90.00
#
_symmetry.space_group_name_H-M   'P 1'
#
loop_
_entity.id
_entity.type
_entity.pdbx_description
1 polymer ?
#
loop_
_entity_poly.entity_id
_entity_poly.type
_entity_poly.pdbx_seq_one_letter_code
_entity_poly.pdbx_strand_id
1 'polypeptide(L)'
;EEEEQQQKEQRSLAAHPRFKRRHRSEDCGGGGPRSLARGLPCKKATAEGSSDKTALDSKPSVPTTSEGGPELELQIPELPLDSNEFWVHEGCILWANGIYLVCGRLYGLQEALEIAREMKCSHCQEAGATLGCYNKGCSFRYHYPCAIDADCLLHEENFSVRCPKHK
;
A
#
# COMPACT_ATOMS: atom_id res chain seq x y z
N GLU A 1 2.57 -3.11 -35.82
CA GLU A 1 1.52 -3.52 -34.84
C GLU A 1 1.91 -3.15 -33.41
N GLU A 2 3.11 -3.50 -32.94
CA GLU A 2 3.54 -3.25 -31.56
C GLU A 2 3.59 -1.76 -31.17
N GLU A 3 4.11 -0.87 -32.04
CA GLU A 3 4.11 0.59 -31.81
C GLU A 3 2.70 1.19 -31.75
N GLU A 4 1.78 0.70 -32.58
CA GLU A 4 0.40 1.18 -32.62
C GLU A 4 -0.36 0.78 -31.34
N GLN A 5 -0.08 -0.41 -30.84
CA GLN A 5 -0.61 -0.91 -29.58
C GLN A 5 -0.05 -0.11 -28.39
N GLN A 6 1.25 0.18 -28.37
CA GLN A 6 1.87 1.03 -27.36
C GLN A 6 1.30 2.45 -27.37
N GLN A 7 1.09 3.04 -28.56
CA GLN A 7 0.50 4.38 -28.67
C GLN A 7 -0.96 4.41 -28.17
N LYS A 8 -1.74 3.35 -28.44
CA LYS A 8 -3.10 3.20 -27.90
C LYS A 8 -3.11 3.06 -26.38
N GLU A 9 -2.18 2.29 -25.81
CA GLU A 9 -2.02 2.16 -24.37
C GLU A 9 -1.65 3.50 -23.71
N GLN A 10 -0.69 4.25 -24.27
CA GLN A 10 -0.31 5.57 -23.77
C GLN A 10 -1.48 6.56 -23.78
N ARG A 11 -2.27 6.60 -24.86
CA ARG A 11 -3.47 7.44 -24.95
C ARG A 11 -4.53 7.01 -23.93
N SER A 12 -4.70 5.71 -23.72
CA SER A 12 -5.63 5.16 -22.73
C SER A 12 -5.19 5.46 -21.28
N LEU A 13 -3.89 5.40 -21.00
CA LEU A 13 -3.30 5.78 -19.71
C LEU A 13 -3.55 7.25 -19.39
N ALA A 14 -3.21 8.14 -20.31
CA ALA A 14 -3.43 9.58 -20.15
C ALA A 14 -4.92 9.91 -19.97
N ALA A 15 -5.82 9.10 -20.53
CA ALA A 15 -7.26 9.22 -20.38
C ALA A 15 -7.79 8.66 -19.05
N HIS A 16 -7.06 7.74 -18.38
CA HIS A 16 -7.55 6.97 -17.25
C HIS A 16 -7.92 7.88 -16.06
N PRO A 17 -9.12 7.74 -15.47
CA PRO A 17 -9.65 8.68 -14.47
C PRO A 17 -8.75 8.80 -13.22
N ARG A 18 -8.16 7.69 -12.78
CA ARG A 18 -7.21 7.70 -11.65
C ARG A 18 -5.86 8.34 -12.02
N PHE A 19 -5.41 8.21 -13.27
CA PHE A 19 -4.17 8.85 -13.75
C PHE A 19 -4.33 10.37 -13.81
N LYS A 20 -5.42 10.85 -14.44
CA LYS A 20 -5.78 12.27 -14.51
C LYS A 20 -5.91 12.91 -13.13
N ARG A 21 -6.47 12.20 -12.15
CA ARG A 21 -6.63 12.70 -10.77
C ARG A 21 -5.30 13.11 -10.14
N ARG A 22 -4.24 12.33 -10.37
CA ARG A 22 -2.90 12.63 -9.83
C ARG A 22 -2.36 13.92 -10.45
N HIS A 23 -2.40 14.02 -11.78
CA HIS A 23 -1.85 15.16 -12.51
C HIS A 23 -2.73 16.43 -12.42
N ARG A 24 -4.04 16.31 -12.16
CA ARG A 24 -4.91 17.47 -11.89
C ARG A 24 -4.54 18.22 -10.60
N SER A 25 -3.80 17.59 -9.69
CA SER A 25 -3.23 18.28 -8.52
C SER A 25 -2.08 19.22 -8.87
N GLU A 26 -1.46 19.05 -10.05
CA GLU A 26 -0.27 19.81 -10.47
C GLU A 26 -0.64 21.02 -11.35
N ASP A 27 -1.80 20.99 -12.02
CA ASP A 27 -2.23 22.00 -13.01
C ASP A 27 -2.99 23.22 -12.41
N CYS A 28 -3.34 23.20 -11.13
CA CYS A 28 -3.91 24.38 -10.44
C CYS A 28 -2.79 25.14 -9.73
N GLY A 29 -2.39 26.27 -10.30
CA GLY A 29 -1.26 27.10 -9.86
C GLY A 29 -1.20 27.37 -8.36
N GLY A 30 0.02 27.24 -7.81
CA GLY A 30 0.38 27.70 -6.46
C GLY A 30 0.99 26.67 -5.50
N GLY A 31 1.27 25.44 -5.94
CA GLY A 31 2.00 24.46 -5.12
C GLY A 31 3.08 23.79 -5.94
N GLY A 32 4.34 23.95 -5.54
CA GLY A 32 5.48 23.29 -6.18
C GLY A 32 5.35 21.75 -6.21
N PRO A 33 6.30 21.04 -6.84
CA PRO A 33 6.33 19.58 -6.78
C PRO A 33 6.21 19.15 -5.32
N ARG A 34 5.65 17.97 -5.06
CA ARG A 34 5.69 17.34 -3.73
C ARG A 34 7.14 17.04 -3.39
N SER A 35 7.90 18.08 -3.04
CA SER A 35 9.22 17.98 -2.47
C SER A 35 9.06 17.15 -1.23
N LEU A 36 9.80 16.05 -1.20
CA LEU A 36 10.15 15.28 -0.03
C LEU A 36 10.53 16.26 1.08
N ALA A 37 9.56 16.61 1.92
CA ALA A 37 9.88 17.19 3.22
C ALA A 37 10.49 16.04 4.00
N ARG A 38 11.83 15.95 3.96
CA ARG A 38 12.63 15.26 4.98
C ARG A 38 12.11 15.74 6.34
N GLY A 39 11.29 14.91 6.98
CA GLY A 39 10.77 15.18 8.31
C GLY A 39 11.90 15.15 9.32
N LEU A 40 12.23 16.33 9.82
CA LEU A 40 13.09 16.54 10.99
C LEU A 40 12.55 15.79 12.23
N PRO A 41 13.42 15.53 13.24
CA PRO A 41 13.12 14.63 14.34
C PRO A 41 12.13 15.23 15.35
N CYS A 42 11.18 14.42 15.81
CA CYS A 42 10.33 14.78 16.93
C CYS A 42 11.14 14.73 18.23
N LYS A 43 11.36 15.91 18.82
CA LYS A 43 11.87 16.18 20.16
C LYS A 43 11.29 15.25 21.24
N LYS A 44 12.22 14.65 22.01
CA LYS A 44 12.01 13.83 23.21
C LYS A 44 11.15 14.54 24.26
N ALA A 45 10.23 13.80 24.87
CA ALA A 45 9.77 14.05 26.23
C ALA A 45 10.38 12.96 27.14
N THR A 46 11.01 13.42 28.20
CA THR A 46 11.67 12.65 29.26
C THR A 46 10.64 12.08 30.25
N ALA A 47 10.79 10.80 30.59
CA ALA A 47 10.42 10.26 31.90
C ALA A 47 11.23 8.97 32.14
N GLU A 48 12.16 9.07 33.09
CA GLU A 48 12.83 7.98 33.81
C GLU A 48 11.77 7.18 34.60
N GLY A 49 11.85 5.88 34.94
CA GLY A 49 12.88 4.86 34.80
C GLY A 49 12.47 3.61 35.62
N SER A 50 13.33 2.59 35.56
CA SER A 50 13.51 1.45 36.51
C SER A 50 12.87 0.08 36.20
N SER A 51 13.75 -0.81 35.69
CA SER A 51 14.11 -2.19 36.13
C SER A 51 12.99 -3.21 36.48
N ASP A 52 13.02 -4.50 36.08
CA ASP A 52 14.14 -5.45 35.99
C ASP A 52 13.73 -6.79 35.29
N LYS A 53 14.74 -7.51 34.74
CA LYS A 53 14.90 -8.96 34.38
C LYS A 53 13.67 -9.87 34.12
N THR A 54 13.62 -10.75 33.10
CA THR A 54 14.51 -11.92 32.86
C THR A 54 14.11 -12.59 31.53
N ALA A 55 15.06 -13.26 30.88
CA ALA A 55 14.85 -14.20 29.77
C ALA A 55 13.76 -15.24 30.05
N LEU A 56 13.11 -15.76 29.00
CA LEU A 56 13.03 -17.20 28.73
C LEU A 56 12.37 -17.46 27.36
N ASP A 57 13.07 -18.31 26.61
CA ASP A 57 12.70 -19.00 25.38
C ASP A 57 11.48 -19.90 25.62
N SER A 58 10.50 -19.90 24.70
CA SER A 58 9.44 -20.91 24.66
C SER A 58 8.95 -21.10 23.23
N LYS A 59 9.64 -22.01 22.56
CA LYS A 59 9.22 -22.78 21.38
C LYS A 59 7.84 -23.42 21.59
N PRO A 60 6.86 -23.27 20.69
CA PRO A 60 5.63 -24.07 20.75
C PRO A 60 5.87 -25.49 20.24
N SER A 61 5.53 -26.44 21.10
CA SER A 61 5.58 -27.88 20.88
C SER A 61 4.50 -28.35 19.90
N VAL A 62 4.90 -29.25 19.01
CA VAL A 62 4.01 -30.08 18.17
C VAL A 62 3.24 -31.07 19.04
N PRO A 63 1.95 -31.34 18.77
CA PRO A 63 1.34 -32.62 19.05
C PRO A 63 1.11 -33.42 17.75
N THR A 64 1.74 -34.59 17.68
CA THR A 64 1.33 -35.75 16.88
C THR A 64 0.07 -36.33 17.57
N THR A 65 -1.01 -36.85 16.97
CA THR A 65 -1.24 -37.83 15.89
C THR A 65 -2.77 -37.95 15.72
N SER A 66 -3.28 -38.15 14.50
CA SER A 66 -4.35 -39.13 14.16
C SER A 66 -4.85 -38.93 12.72
N GLU A 67 -4.25 -39.69 11.80
CA GLU A 67 -4.78 -40.27 10.55
C GLU A 67 -6.25 -39.97 10.15
N GLY A 68 -6.49 -39.61 8.89
CA GLY A 68 -7.73 -40.00 8.20
C GLY A 68 -8.35 -39.08 7.14
N GLY A 69 -7.62 -38.71 6.08
CA GLY A 69 -8.23 -38.22 4.83
C GLY A 69 -7.19 -37.73 3.83
N PRO A 70 -7.31 -38.03 2.52
CA PRO A 70 -6.45 -37.39 1.53
C PRO A 70 -6.95 -35.96 1.35
N GLU A 71 -6.50 -35.08 2.25
CA GLU A 71 -6.48 -33.66 1.99
C GLU A 71 -5.59 -33.51 0.76
N LEU A 72 -6.21 -33.19 -0.38
CA LEU A 72 -5.48 -32.79 -1.57
C LEU A 72 -4.80 -31.46 -1.21
N GLU A 73 -3.64 -31.56 -0.55
CA GLU A 73 -2.73 -30.44 -0.37
C GLU A 73 -2.47 -29.92 -1.78
N LEU A 74 -3.07 -28.78 -2.09
CA LEU A 74 -2.75 -28.03 -3.29
C LEU A 74 -1.34 -27.50 -3.09
N GLN A 75 -0.36 -28.36 -3.36
CA GLN A 75 1.05 -28.00 -3.34
C GLN A 75 1.24 -26.99 -4.46
N ILE A 76 1.25 -25.72 -4.07
CA ILE A 76 1.63 -24.62 -4.94
C ILE A 76 3.08 -24.92 -5.38
N PRO A 77 3.35 -25.09 -6.69
CA PRO A 77 4.70 -25.35 -7.15
C PRO A 77 5.64 -24.24 -6.67
N GLU A 78 6.70 -24.61 -5.94
CA GLU A 78 7.79 -23.70 -5.59
C GLU A 78 8.60 -23.40 -6.86
N LEU A 79 8.08 -22.49 -7.67
CA LEU A 79 8.81 -21.93 -8.79
C LEU A 79 9.88 -20.97 -8.23
N PRO A 80 11.09 -20.95 -8.79
CA PRO A 80 12.09 -19.96 -8.42
C PRO A 80 11.46 -18.58 -8.60
N LEU A 81 11.30 -17.85 -7.49
CA LEU A 81 10.80 -16.49 -7.55
C LEU A 81 11.87 -15.66 -8.23
N ASP A 82 11.54 -15.12 -9.41
CA ASP A 82 12.41 -14.13 -10.04
C ASP A 82 12.54 -12.94 -9.07
N SER A 83 13.74 -12.38 -8.94
CA SER A 83 13.99 -11.26 -8.02
C SER A 83 13.18 -9.98 -8.33
N ASN A 84 12.43 -9.99 -9.43
CA ASN A 84 11.56 -8.93 -9.90
C ASN A 84 10.06 -9.23 -9.71
N GLU A 85 9.71 -10.36 -9.09
CA GLU A 85 8.33 -10.72 -8.80
C GLU A 85 7.89 -10.23 -7.42
N PHE A 86 6.72 -9.60 -7.36
CA PHE A 86 6.12 -9.09 -6.13
C PHE A 86 4.75 -9.72 -5.89
N TRP A 87 4.56 -10.28 -4.70
CA TRP A 87 3.27 -10.78 -4.25
C TRP A 87 2.57 -9.71 -3.43
N VAL A 88 1.38 -9.33 -3.86
CA VAL A 88 0.57 -8.29 -3.22
C VAL A 88 -0.88 -8.75 -3.14
N HIS A 89 -1.56 -8.41 -2.04
CA HIS A 89 -2.99 -8.65 -1.94
C HIS A 89 -3.75 -7.80 -2.97
N GLU A 90 -4.82 -8.36 -3.53
CA GLU A 90 -5.68 -7.69 -4.51
C GLU A 90 -6.20 -6.33 -3.99
N GLY A 91 -6.70 -6.29 -2.75
CA GLY A 91 -7.15 -5.03 -2.14
C GLY A 91 -6.03 -3.99 -2.00
N CYS A 92 -4.81 -4.43 -1.65
CA CYS A 92 -3.68 -3.51 -1.49
C CYS A 92 -3.26 -2.85 -2.81
N ILE A 93 -3.23 -3.63 -3.90
CA ILE A 93 -2.87 -3.11 -5.23
C ILE A 93 -3.98 -2.26 -5.82
N LEU A 94 -5.24 -2.72 -5.71
CA LEU A 94 -6.37 -2.03 -6.30
C LEU A 94 -6.61 -0.67 -5.65
N TRP A 95 -6.42 -0.55 -4.34
CA TRP A 95 -6.61 0.72 -3.61
C TRP A 95 -5.34 1.57 -3.49
N ALA A 96 -4.19 1.09 -3.98
CA ALA A 96 -2.93 1.82 -3.92
C ALA A 96 -3.00 3.14 -4.69
N ASN A 97 -2.40 4.18 -4.10
CA ASN A 97 -2.25 5.45 -4.78
C ASN A 97 -1.19 5.34 -5.89
N GLY A 98 -1.52 5.81 -7.10
CA GLY A 98 -0.58 5.82 -8.23
C GLY A 98 -0.58 4.56 -9.10
N ILE A 99 -1.40 3.55 -8.78
CA ILE A 99 -1.52 2.32 -9.57
C ILE A 99 -2.77 2.37 -10.45
N TYR A 100 -2.61 1.97 -11.71
CA TYR A 100 -3.67 1.97 -12.72
C TYR A 100 -3.64 0.69 -13.55
N LEU A 101 -4.81 0.19 -13.92
CA LEU A 101 -4.96 -0.93 -14.86
C LEU A 101 -5.44 -0.38 -16.19
N VAL A 102 -4.66 -0.58 -17.26
CA VAL A 102 -5.02 -0.15 -18.61
C VAL A 102 -4.76 -1.29 -19.58
N CYS A 103 -5.78 -1.67 -20.35
CA CYS A 103 -5.72 -2.75 -21.34
C CYS A 103 -5.13 -4.07 -20.78
N GLY A 104 -5.40 -4.37 -19.50
CA GLY A 104 -4.89 -5.57 -18.83
C GLY A 104 -3.47 -5.46 -18.27
N ARG A 105 -2.83 -4.30 -18.37
CA ARG A 105 -1.49 -4.04 -17.81
C ARG A 105 -1.55 -3.09 -16.62
N LEU A 106 -0.80 -3.39 -15.57
CA LEU A 106 -0.65 -2.55 -14.38
C LEU A 106 0.48 -1.55 -14.59
N TYR A 107 0.22 -0.29 -14.22
CA TYR A 107 1.18 0.82 -14.33
C TYR A 107 1.35 1.50 -12.98
N GLY A 108 2.55 2.03 -12.72
CA GLY A 108 2.86 2.75 -11.49
C GLY A 108 3.14 1.85 -10.27
N LEU A 109 3.27 0.53 -10.48
CA LEU A 109 3.50 -0.44 -9.41
C LEU A 109 4.84 -0.20 -8.70
N GLN A 110 5.93 -0.09 -9.46
CA GLN A 110 7.26 0.08 -8.91
C GLN A 110 7.36 1.35 -8.05
N GLU A 111 6.85 2.47 -8.58
CA GLU A 111 6.86 3.76 -7.89
C GLU A 111 5.98 3.73 -6.64
N ALA A 112 4.81 3.07 -6.70
CA ALA A 112 3.93 2.93 -5.56
C ALA A 112 4.58 2.11 -4.44
N LEU A 113 5.31 1.03 -4.79
CA LEU A 113 6.02 0.20 -3.83
C LEU A 113 7.22 0.93 -3.20
N GLU A 114 8.02 1.64 -4.01
CA GLU A 114 9.13 2.46 -3.52
C GLU A 114 8.65 3.48 -2.48
N ILE A 115 7.55 4.17 -2.78
CA ILE A 115 6.91 5.11 -1.84
C ILE A 115 6.42 4.35 -0.60
N ALA A 116 5.70 3.24 -0.77
CA ALA A 116 5.10 2.51 0.34
C ALA A 116 6.13 2.02 1.37
N ARG A 117 7.36 1.69 0.94
CA ARG A 117 8.47 1.30 1.84
C ARG A 117 8.76 2.34 2.92
N GLU A 118 8.57 3.63 2.62
CA GLU A 118 8.81 4.72 3.56
C GLU A 118 7.52 5.22 4.25
N MET A 119 6.34 4.87 3.71
CA MET A 119 5.07 5.37 4.23
C MET A 119 4.59 4.57 5.45
N LYS A 120 4.48 5.25 6.60
CA LYS A 120 3.91 4.69 7.82
C LYS A 120 2.38 4.76 7.85
N CYS A 121 1.74 3.67 8.24
CA CYS A 121 0.31 3.59 8.46
C CYS A 121 -0.10 4.42 9.68
N SER A 122 -1.15 5.23 9.55
CA SER A 122 -1.68 6.06 10.63
C SER A 122 -2.48 5.26 11.68
N HIS A 123 -2.81 4.01 11.39
CA HIS A 123 -3.49 3.10 12.32
C HIS A 123 -2.50 2.23 13.10
N CYS A 124 -1.71 1.39 12.40
CA CYS A 124 -0.77 0.46 13.05
C CYS A 124 0.67 0.98 13.19
N GLN A 125 1.01 2.16 12.64
CA GLN A 125 2.34 2.79 12.68
C GLN A 125 3.47 2.07 11.93
N GLU A 126 3.19 0.92 11.32
CA GLU A 126 4.13 0.17 10.49
C GLU A 126 4.25 0.72 9.06
N ALA A 127 5.39 0.46 8.41
CA ALA A 127 5.64 0.84 7.02
C ALA A 127 4.79 0.01 6.01
N GLY A 128 4.76 0.43 4.74
CA GLY A 128 4.03 -0.28 3.68
C GLY A 128 2.63 0.27 3.38
N ALA A 129 2.29 1.46 3.88
CA ALA A 129 0.97 2.04 3.66
C ALA A 129 0.80 2.60 2.23
N THR A 130 -0.07 1.99 1.43
CA THR A 130 -0.32 2.37 0.02
C THR A 130 -1.54 3.26 -0.18
N LEU A 131 -2.50 3.28 0.76
CA LEU A 131 -3.70 4.12 0.68
C LEU A 131 -3.40 5.50 1.28
N GLY A 132 -3.89 6.55 0.63
CA GLY A 132 -3.80 7.93 1.13
C GLY A 132 -5.17 8.59 1.14
N CYS A 133 -5.43 9.40 2.17
CA CYS A 133 -6.63 10.22 2.20
C CYS A 133 -6.70 11.17 0.99
N TYR A 134 -7.86 11.23 0.35
CA TYR A 134 -8.11 12.03 -0.86
C TYR A 134 -8.11 13.54 -0.59
N ASN A 135 -8.38 13.97 0.65
CA ASN A 135 -8.36 15.38 1.00
C ASN A 135 -6.95 15.99 0.79
N LYS A 136 -6.89 17.14 0.11
CA LYS A 136 -5.64 17.82 -0.21
C LYS A 136 -4.89 18.20 1.08
N GLY A 137 -3.58 17.95 1.11
CA GLY A 137 -2.73 18.23 2.27
C GLY A 137 -2.86 17.22 3.43
N CYS A 138 -3.78 16.26 3.36
CA CYS A 138 -3.86 15.21 4.38
C CYS A 138 -2.67 14.25 4.26
N SER A 139 -1.97 14.05 5.38
CA SER A 139 -0.83 13.13 5.49
C SER A 139 -1.23 11.73 5.92
N PHE A 140 -2.51 11.48 6.22
CA PHE A 140 -2.95 10.17 6.67
C PHE A 140 -2.89 9.13 5.57
N ARG A 141 -2.27 8.02 5.94
CA ARG A 141 -1.94 6.89 5.09
C ARG A 141 -2.31 5.62 5.83
N TYR A 142 -2.76 4.60 5.09
CA TYR A 142 -3.23 3.36 5.70
C TYR A 142 -2.83 2.17 4.82
N HIS A 143 -2.68 1.00 5.44
CA HIS A 143 -2.87 -0.25 4.71
C HIS A 143 -4.34 -0.40 4.36
N TYR A 144 -4.66 -1.23 3.36
CA TYR A 144 -6.04 -1.56 3.01
C TYR A 144 -6.87 -2.06 4.22
N PRO A 145 -6.46 -3.13 4.94
CA PRO A 145 -7.23 -3.60 6.11
C PRO A 145 -7.30 -2.53 7.21
N CYS A 146 -6.19 -1.86 7.48
CA CYS A 146 -6.16 -0.79 8.49
C CYS A 146 -7.08 0.40 8.17
N ALA A 147 -7.36 0.66 6.89
CA ALA A 147 -8.31 1.70 6.51
C ALA A 147 -9.74 1.30 6.92
N ILE A 148 -10.08 0.02 6.77
CA ILE A 148 -11.37 -0.54 7.19
C ILE A 148 -11.47 -0.48 8.72
N ASP A 149 -10.45 -0.97 9.43
CA ASP A 149 -10.42 -0.99 10.90
C ASP A 149 -10.45 0.42 11.51
N ALA A 150 -9.87 1.40 10.83
CA ALA A 150 -9.90 2.80 11.23
C ALA A 150 -11.18 3.53 10.79
N ASP A 151 -12.20 2.85 10.26
CA ASP A 151 -13.43 3.43 9.74
C ASP A 151 -13.22 4.52 8.66
N CYS A 152 -12.27 4.32 7.74
CA CYS A 152 -12.13 5.19 6.57
C CYS A 152 -13.32 5.00 5.62
N LEU A 153 -13.71 6.06 4.91
CA LEU A 153 -14.71 5.98 3.85
C LEU A 153 -14.02 5.63 2.52
N LEU A 154 -14.36 4.46 1.99
CA LEU A 154 -13.84 3.93 0.73
C LEU A 154 -14.90 4.10 -0.36
N HIS A 155 -14.60 4.89 -1.39
CA HIS A 155 -15.47 5.10 -2.54
C HIS A 155 -15.06 4.18 -3.69
N GLU A 156 -15.81 3.10 -3.91
CA GLU A 156 -15.50 2.07 -4.91
C GLU A 156 -15.59 2.57 -6.35
N GLU A 157 -16.58 3.44 -6.64
CA GLU A 157 -16.78 4.01 -7.98
C GLU A 157 -15.52 4.67 -8.55
N ASN A 158 -14.68 5.21 -7.67
CA ASN A 158 -13.56 6.04 -8.05
C ASN A 158 -12.26 5.67 -7.31
N PHE A 159 -12.25 4.58 -6.53
CA PHE A 159 -11.15 4.11 -5.70
C PHE A 159 -10.47 5.22 -4.89
N SER A 160 -11.27 6.07 -4.22
CA SER A 160 -10.76 7.10 -3.31
C SER A 160 -11.04 6.74 -1.86
N VAL A 161 -10.13 7.14 -0.97
CA VAL A 161 -10.21 6.87 0.47
C VAL A 161 -10.28 8.20 1.19
N ARG A 162 -11.19 8.36 2.15
CA ARG A 162 -11.24 9.49 3.06
C ARG A 162 -11.03 9.00 4.49
N CYS A 163 -10.09 9.60 5.19
CA CYS A 163 -9.84 9.23 6.59
C CYS A 163 -11.01 9.69 7.49
N PRO A 164 -11.09 9.21 8.74
CA PRO A 164 -12.17 9.58 9.66
C PRO A 164 -12.30 11.07 9.93
N LYS A 165 -11.19 11.83 9.77
CA LYS A 165 -11.20 13.29 9.92
C LYS A 165 -11.82 14.03 8.73
N HIS A 166 -12.02 13.37 7.60
CA HIS A 166 -12.47 14.00 6.34
C HIS A 166 -13.57 13.20 5.63
N LYS A 167 -14.44 12.51 6.38
CA LYS A 167 -15.60 11.79 5.80
C LYS A 167 -16.47 12.76 4.99
#